data_AF-A0A1N6YHV3-F1
#
_entry.id   AF-A0A1N6YHV3-F1
#
_cell.length_a   1.000
_cell.length_b   1.000
_cell.length_c   1.000
_cell.angle_alpha   90.00
_cell.angle_beta   90.00
_cell.angle_gamma   90.00
#
_symmetry.space_group_name_H-M   'P 1'
#
loop_
_entity.id
_entity.type
_entity.pdbx_description
1 polymer ?
#
loop_
_entity_poly.entity_id
_entity_poly.type
_entity_poly.pdbx_seq_one_letter_code
_entity_poly.pdbx_strand_id
1 'polypeptide(L)'
;MNKVWWSLLLLLCSHLALASSSETAIGWKVADHLPYLEERLKQGQLDALEALLVTLPDPDAEQLRWLLLQSLSPLERPQESVRSWVNAQAQRVAQDFDEITRDGFLVSLPRHDYPALARNLLQSWQQLDWQAQYSVQLQQGNFVLRSLYRLNNPDVMRQQSALLAALPGAPLPVLQGLARELARSALFLPDNQLAYALLSHTGEPELFRALWSRPVDSASLQAVSLVTRFHQGSTAGDLLLAAARIPALNSRAMLTLGGLQPLPVKARDYLQRELGIGPQGVSLSRLLKPREESLQLILLADRLLHDQMGPAKRPELGRP
;
A
#
# COMPACT_ATOMS: atom_id res chain seq x y z
N MET A 1 -21.90 -15.83 -25.91
CA MET A 1 -22.22 -14.39 -25.92
C MET A 1 -21.63 -13.73 -24.68
N ASN A 2 -20.72 -12.79 -24.93
CA ASN A 2 -20.22 -11.68 -24.11
C ASN A 2 -19.41 -11.97 -22.83
N LYS A 3 -18.16 -12.38 -23.05
CA LYS A 3 -16.99 -12.03 -22.22
C LYS A 3 -16.14 -11.01 -22.99
N VAL A 4 -16.46 -9.72 -22.89
CA VAL A 4 -15.60 -8.62 -23.37
C VAL A 4 -15.88 -7.44 -22.45
N TRP A 5 -15.13 -7.30 -21.35
CA TRP A 5 -15.06 -6.05 -20.58
C TRP A 5 -13.90 -6.04 -19.56
N TRP A 6 -12.72 -6.51 -19.96
CA TRP A 6 -11.50 -6.44 -19.13
C TRP A 6 -10.27 -5.89 -19.89
N SER A 7 -10.49 -5.20 -21.01
CA SER A 7 -9.40 -4.72 -21.88
C SER A 7 -9.57 -3.26 -22.31
N LEU A 8 -9.94 -2.40 -21.35
CA LEU A 8 -10.02 -0.95 -21.54
C LEU A 8 -9.49 -0.21 -20.29
N LEU A 9 -8.26 -0.55 -19.90
CA LEU A 9 -7.45 0.27 -18.98
C LEU A 9 -5.94 0.09 -19.23
N LEU A 10 -5.59 -0.22 -20.49
CA LEU A 10 -4.20 -0.40 -20.97
C LEU A 10 -3.91 0.38 -22.26
N LEU A 11 -4.73 1.40 -22.59
CA LEU A 11 -4.66 2.10 -23.88
C LEU A 11 -4.79 3.62 -23.74
N LEU A 12 -4.07 4.21 -22.79
CA LEU A 12 -3.88 5.66 -22.67
C LEU A 12 -2.51 5.98 -22.06
N CYS A 13 -1.45 5.44 -22.66
CA CYS A 13 -0.05 5.90 -22.51
C CYS A 13 0.73 5.57 -23.80
N SER A 14 0.14 5.90 -24.94
CA SER A 14 0.77 5.75 -26.24
C SER A 14 0.24 6.85 -27.13
N HIS A 15 0.85 8.04 -27.00
CA HIS A 15 1.07 9.04 -28.04
C HIS A 15 1.54 10.35 -27.39
N LEU A 16 2.82 10.37 -27.03
CA LEU A 16 3.66 11.58 -27.07
C LEU A 16 5.10 11.11 -27.29
N ALA A 17 5.30 10.40 -28.40
CA ALA A 17 6.58 10.32 -29.07
C ALA A 17 6.77 11.66 -29.79
N LEU A 18 7.17 12.70 -29.04
CA LEU A 18 7.98 13.76 -29.62
C LEU A 18 9.41 13.21 -29.63
N ALA A 19 9.90 12.95 -30.83
CA ALA A 19 11.29 12.62 -31.09
C ALA A 19 12.17 13.80 -30.66
N SER A 20 12.71 13.74 -29.44
CA SER A 20 14.06 14.27 -29.17
C SER A 20 15.01 13.08 -29.27
N SER A 21 15.48 12.86 -30.48
CA SER A 21 16.66 12.06 -30.78
C SER A 21 17.86 12.59 -29.98
N SER A 22 18.11 11.99 -28.82
CA SER A 22 19.44 11.86 -28.25
C SER A 22 19.66 10.37 -28.08
N GLU A 23 19.99 9.74 -29.20
CA GLU A 23 20.66 8.45 -29.21
C GLU A 23 21.85 8.58 -28.25
N THR A 24 21.76 7.91 -27.09
CA THR A 24 22.82 7.87 -26.09
C THR A 24 24.01 7.17 -26.72
N ALA A 25 24.85 7.94 -27.42
CA ALA A 25 26.18 7.52 -27.79
C ALA A 25 26.94 7.34 -26.47
N ILE A 26 26.95 6.11 -25.94
CA ILE A 26 27.94 5.70 -24.96
C ILE A 26 29.27 6.04 -25.63
N GLY A 27 30.01 7.02 -25.11
CA GLY A 27 31.34 7.32 -25.61
C GLY A 27 32.12 6.02 -25.63
N TRP A 28 32.79 5.71 -26.74
CA TRP A 28 33.52 4.44 -26.92
C TRP A 28 34.42 4.08 -25.71
N LYS A 29 34.97 5.09 -25.02
CA LYS A 29 35.72 4.94 -23.77
C LYS A 29 34.90 4.42 -22.59
N VAL A 30 33.64 4.86 -22.43
CA VAL A 30 32.73 4.43 -21.35
C VAL A 30 32.34 2.96 -21.52
N ALA A 31 32.06 2.55 -22.76
CA ALA A 31 31.73 1.16 -23.08
C ALA A 31 32.89 0.18 -22.76
N ASP A 32 34.13 0.61 -23.00
CA ASP A 32 35.33 -0.22 -22.77
C ASP A 32 35.64 -0.40 -21.27
N HIS A 33 35.37 0.62 -20.45
CA HIS A 33 35.69 0.58 -19.01
C HIS A 33 34.59 -0.07 -18.15
N LEU A 34 33.33 -0.07 -18.59
CA LEU A 34 32.20 -0.56 -17.79
C LEU A 34 32.36 -2.03 -17.33
N PRO A 35 32.68 -3.01 -18.20
CA PRO A 35 32.79 -4.42 -17.78
C PRO A 35 33.90 -4.63 -16.74
N TYR A 36 35.01 -3.92 -16.90
CA TYR A 36 36.11 -3.95 -15.95
C TYR A 36 35.67 -3.42 -14.58
N LEU A 37 34.96 -2.29 -14.56
CA LEU A 37 34.49 -1.66 -13.33
C LEU A 37 33.41 -2.48 -12.61
N GLU A 38 32.48 -3.08 -13.35
CA GLU A 38 31.47 -3.99 -12.79
C GLU A 38 32.10 -5.20 -12.10
N GLU A 39 33.14 -5.79 -12.70
CA GLU A 39 33.85 -6.91 -12.09
C GLU A 39 34.55 -6.49 -10.80
N ARG A 40 35.18 -5.30 -10.78
CA ARG A 40 35.80 -4.75 -9.55
C ARG A 40 34.78 -4.44 -8.47
N LEU A 41 33.59 -3.95 -8.85
CA LEU A 41 32.47 -3.73 -7.94
C LEU A 41 32.00 -5.03 -7.29
N LYS A 42 31.83 -6.11 -8.09
CA LYS A 42 31.47 -7.45 -7.60
C LYS A 42 32.54 -8.06 -6.67
N GLN A 43 33.81 -7.81 -6.97
CA GLN A 43 34.94 -8.27 -6.16
C GLN A 43 35.21 -7.40 -4.93
N GLY A 44 34.48 -6.29 -4.74
CA GLY A 44 34.69 -5.36 -3.62
C GLY A 44 36.00 -4.56 -3.71
N GLN A 45 36.64 -4.49 -4.88
CA GLN A 45 37.90 -3.78 -5.12
C GLN A 45 37.66 -2.30 -5.43
N LEU A 46 37.09 -1.59 -4.45
CA LEU A 46 36.53 -0.25 -4.63
C LEU A 46 37.61 0.83 -4.78
N ASP A 47 38.78 0.64 -4.18
CA ASP A 47 39.92 1.55 -4.33
C ASP A 47 40.43 1.57 -5.78
N ALA A 48 40.51 0.40 -6.43
CA ALA A 48 40.91 0.29 -7.83
C ALA A 48 39.86 0.89 -8.78
N LEU A 49 38.57 0.74 -8.44
CA LEU A 49 37.46 1.35 -9.15
C LEU A 49 37.52 2.89 -9.07
N GLU A 50 37.70 3.46 -7.86
CA GLU A 50 37.81 4.91 -7.69
C GLU A 50 39.06 5.47 -8.34
N ALA A 51 40.19 4.78 -8.26
CA ALA A 51 41.43 5.20 -8.91
C ALA A 51 41.24 5.37 -10.42
N LEU A 52 40.54 4.44 -11.08
CA LEU A 52 40.23 4.59 -12.51
C LEU A 52 39.26 5.75 -12.76
N LEU A 53 38.19 5.86 -11.98
CA LEU A 53 37.19 6.93 -12.17
C LEU A 53 37.77 8.33 -11.99
N VAL A 54 38.80 8.51 -11.15
CA VAL A 54 39.48 9.82 -10.97
C VAL A 54 40.39 10.17 -12.15
N THR A 55 40.86 9.18 -12.93
CA THR A 55 41.68 9.45 -14.12
C THR A 55 40.88 9.89 -15.35
N LEU A 56 39.55 9.73 -15.31
CA LEU A 56 38.66 10.04 -16.42
C LEU A 56 38.15 11.49 -16.33
N PRO A 57 37.79 12.13 -17.46
CA PRO A 57 37.07 13.40 -17.46
C PRO A 57 35.74 13.29 -16.72
N ASP A 58 35.30 14.37 -16.07
CA ASP A 58 34.07 14.42 -15.28
C ASP A 58 32.83 13.84 -15.99
N PRO A 59 32.48 14.20 -17.24
CA PRO A 59 31.27 13.66 -17.88
C PRO A 59 31.32 12.14 -18.08
N ASP A 60 32.48 11.59 -18.45
CA ASP A 60 32.67 10.13 -18.62
C ASP A 60 32.62 9.42 -17.26
N ALA A 61 33.25 10.00 -16.24
CA ALA A 61 33.28 9.47 -14.88
C ALA A 61 31.90 9.46 -14.22
N GLU A 62 31.10 10.52 -14.40
CA GLU A 62 29.75 10.63 -13.87
C GLU A 62 28.79 9.66 -14.56
N GLN A 63 28.90 9.51 -15.87
CA GLN A 63 28.13 8.51 -16.62
C GLN A 63 28.45 7.09 -16.13
N LEU A 64 29.73 6.76 -15.94
CA LEU A 64 30.15 5.45 -15.41
C LEU A 64 29.63 5.22 -13.98
N ARG A 65 29.71 6.22 -13.10
CA ARG A 65 29.16 6.13 -11.73
C ARG A 65 27.66 5.84 -11.77
N TRP A 66 26.92 6.52 -12.62
CA TRP A 66 25.49 6.32 -12.78
C TRP A 66 25.16 4.91 -13.26
N LEU A 67 25.85 4.41 -14.30
CA LEU A 67 25.66 3.05 -14.82
C LEU A 67 26.02 1.97 -13.80
N LEU A 68 27.13 2.15 -13.06
CA LEU A 68 27.54 1.21 -12.00
C LEU A 68 26.50 1.15 -10.89
N LEU A 69 25.96 2.28 -10.46
CA LEU A 69 24.91 2.29 -9.45
C LEU A 69 23.60 1.67 -9.96
N GLN A 70 23.26 1.82 -11.25
CA GLN A 70 22.11 1.12 -11.85
C GLN A 70 22.26 -0.39 -11.90
N SER A 71 23.50 -0.88 -11.99
CA SER A 71 23.78 -2.33 -11.96
C SER A 71 23.51 -2.95 -10.59
N LEU A 72 23.41 -2.15 -9.52
CA LEU A 72 23.17 -2.62 -8.16
C LEU A 72 21.69 -2.88 -7.91
N SER A 73 21.40 -4.03 -7.29
CA SER A 73 20.03 -4.38 -6.93
C SER A 73 19.58 -3.63 -5.66
N PRO A 74 18.43 -2.93 -5.69
CA PRO A 74 17.85 -2.33 -4.48
C PRO A 74 17.21 -3.37 -3.55
N LEU A 75 17.02 -4.60 -4.03
CA LEU A 75 16.31 -5.68 -3.33
C LEU A 75 17.25 -6.65 -2.59
N GLU A 76 18.55 -6.51 -2.79
CA GLU A 76 19.57 -7.37 -2.18
C GLU A 76 20.43 -6.59 -1.21
N ARG A 77 20.88 -7.24 -0.13
CA ARG A 77 21.80 -6.62 0.82
C ARG A 77 23.22 -6.67 0.25
N PRO A 78 23.85 -5.51 -0.02
CA PRO A 78 25.22 -5.49 -0.53
C PRO A 78 26.22 -5.81 0.59
N GLN A 79 27.47 -6.05 0.19
CA GLN A 79 28.59 -6.04 1.14
C GLN A 79 28.81 -4.63 1.72
N GLU A 80 29.37 -4.55 2.92
CA GLU A 80 29.61 -3.29 3.62
C GLU A 80 30.57 -2.36 2.85
N SER A 81 31.54 -2.94 2.16
CA SER A 81 32.45 -2.22 1.25
C SER A 81 31.64 -1.46 0.19
N VAL A 82 30.79 -2.17 -0.57
CA VAL A 82 29.94 -1.58 -1.61
C VAL A 82 29.02 -0.51 -1.02
N ARG A 83 28.42 -0.76 0.14
CA ARG A 83 27.57 0.21 0.84
C ARG A 83 28.33 1.50 1.18
N SER A 84 29.56 1.39 1.66
CA SER A 84 30.43 2.53 1.96
C SER A 84 30.76 3.35 0.71
N TRP A 85 31.00 2.68 -0.43
CA TRP A 85 31.26 3.35 -1.70
C TRP A 85 30.04 4.08 -2.24
N VAL A 86 28.85 3.46 -2.18
CA VAL A 86 27.59 4.13 -2.55
C VAL A 86 27.30 5.32 -1.63
N ASN A 87 27.59 5.21 -0.34
CA ASN A 87 27.49 6.33 0.59
C ASN A 87 28.43 7.49 0.21
N ALA A 88 29.66 7.19 -0.22
CA ALA A 88 30.55 8.22 -0.75
C ALA A 88 29.97 8.88 -2.01
N GLN A 89 29.32 8.12 -2.91
CA GLN A 89 28.67 8.69 -4.10
C GLN A 89 27.47 9.59 -3.75
N ALA A 90 26.68 9.21 -2.75
CA ALA A 90 25.51 9.96 -2.29
C ALA A 90 25.85 11.36 -1.73
N GLN A 91 27.08 11.52 -1.24
CA GLN A 91 27.59 12.78 -0.68
C GLN A 91 28.22 13.70 -1.72
N ARG A 92 28.45 13.21 -2.95
CA ARG A 92 29.02 14.03 -4.04
C ARG A 92 27.96 14.93 -4.67
N VAL A 93 28.45 15.90 -5.44
CA VAL A 93 27.66 16.83 -6.24
C VAL A 93 28.01 16.57 -7.70
N ALA A 94 26.99 16.38 -8.53
CA ALA A 94 27.17 16.25 -9.98
C ALA A 94 27.71 17.57 -10.56
N GLN A 95 28.55 17.47 -11.57
CA GLN A 95 29.24 18.60 -12.20
C GLN A 95 28.80 18.80 -13.65
N ASP A 96 28.25 17.78 -14.32
CA ASP A 96 27.70 17.89 -15.67
C ASP A 96 26.18 18.18 -15.62
N PHE A 97 25.76 19.30 -16.20
CA PHE A 97 24.38 19.79 -16.16
C PHE A 97 23.83 20.08 -17.56
N ASP A 98 22.55 19.76 -17.75
CA ASP A 98 21.75 20.19 -18.89
C ASP A 98 20.89 21.40 -18.49
N GLU A 99 20.81 22.38 -19.38
CA GLU A 99 19.93 23.55 -19.23
C GLU A 99 18.63 23.31 -19.99
N ILE A 100 17.51 23.33 -19.28
CA ILE A 100 16.18 23.14 -19.86
C ILE A 100 15.28 24.31 -19.49
N THR A 101 14.66 24.94 -20.48
CA THR A 101 13.65 25.97 -20.26
C THR A 101 12.29 25.33 -20.03
N ARG A 102 11.70 25.57 -18.86
CA ARG A 102 10.36 25.09 -18.51
C ARG A 102 9.53 26.25 -17.95
N ASP A 103 8.35 26.47 -18.53
CA ASP A 103 7.41 27.53 -18.10
C ASP A 103 8.03 28.94 -18.04
N GLY A 104 8.98 29.24 -18.94
CA GLY A 104 9.68 30.53 -19.00
C GLY A 104 10.86 30.68 -18.03
N PHE A 105 11.19 29.64 -17.24
CA PHE A 105 12.34 29.61 -16.35
C PHE A 105 13.44 28.69 -16.90
N LEU A 106 14.69 29.12 -16.77
CA LEU A 106 15.86 28.29 -17.06
C LEU A 106 16.16 27.41 -15.84
N VAL A 107 16.06 26.10 -16.00
CA VAL A 107 16.36 25.12 -14.95
C VAL A 107 17.60 24.34 -15.36
N SER A 108 18.59 24.29 -14.47
CA SER A 108 19.78 23.45 -14.62
C SER A 108 19.56 22.13 -13.87
N LEU A 109 19.68 21.01 -14.57
CA LEU A 109 19.54 19.67 -14.01
C LEU A 109 20.79 18.84 -14.31
N PRO A 110 21.27 18.02 -13.37
CA PRO A 110 22.42 17.17 -13.64
C PRO A 110 22.08 16.18 -14.76
N ARG A 111 22.97 16.04 -15.75
CA ARG A 111 22.78 15.10 -16.87
C ARG A 111 22.69 13.66 -16.37
N HIS A 112 23.50 13.33 -15.35
CA HIS A 112 23.47 12.04 -14.67
C HIS A 112 23.37 12.26 -13.14
N ASP A 113 22.15 12.15 -12.58
CA ASP A 113 21.93 12.32 -11.13
C ASP A 113 22.32 11.05 -10.34
N TYR A 114 23.61 10.69 -10.40
CA TYR A 114 24.16 9.57 -9.65
C TYR A 114 24.09 9.75 -8.12
N PRO A 115 24.21 10.97 -7.53
CA PRO A 115 24.07 11.13 -6.08
C PRO A 115 22.66 10.85 -5.59
N ALA A 116 21.61 11.28 -6.30
CA ALA A 116 20.23 10.95 -5.93
C ALA A 116 19.96 9.44 -6.04
N LEU A 117 20.47 8.80 -7.10
CA LEU A 117 20.33 7.36 -7.28
C LEU A 117 21.03 6.58 -6.15
N ALA A 118 22.24 7.01 -5.75
CA ALA A 118 22.95 6.44 -4.61
C ALA A 118 22.16 6.58 -3.29
N ARG A 119 21.54 7.75 -3.03
CA ARG A 119 20.69 7.95 -1.84
C ARG A 119 19.48 7.01 -1.85
N ASN A 120 18.85 6.80 -3.01
CA ASN A 120 17.72 5.89 -3.14
C ASN A 120 18.13 4.44 -2.84
N LEU A 121 19.29 3.99 -3.34
CA LEU A 121 19.84 2.66 -3.00
C LEU A 121 20.11 2.50 -1.50
N LEU A 122 20.72 3.51 -0.87
CA LEU A 122 20.97 3.46 0.58
C LEU A 122 19.66 3.38 1.37
N GLN A 123 18.62 4.09 0.94
CA GLN A 123 17.30 4.01 1.56
C GLN A 123 16.64 2.64 1.38
N SER A 124 16.76 2.02 0.19
CA SER A 124 16.20 0.68 -0.04
C SER A 124 16.92 -0.38 0.81
N TRP A 125 18.25 -0.33 0.88
CA TRP A 125 19.01 -1.24 1.74
C TRP A 125 18.74 -1.03 3.23
N GLN A 126 18.57 0.23 3.66
CA GLN A 126 18.15 0.52 5.02
C GLN A 126 16.77 -0.10 5.35
N GLN A 127 15.85 -0.08 4.38
CA GLN A 127 14.55 -0.74 4.52
C GLN A 127 14.68 -2.27 4.68
N LEU A 128 15.58 -2.91 3.91
CA LEU A 128 15.87 -4.34 4.04
C LEU A 128 16.47 -4.69 5.42
N ASP A 129 17.33 -3.82 5.95
CA ASP A 129 17.90 -3.99 7.29
C ASP A 129 16.83 -3.92 8.37
N TRP A 130 15.94 -2.93 8.29
CA TRP A 130 14.78 -2.85 9.19
C TRP A 130 13.87 -4.07 9.06
N GLN A 131 13.56 -4.51 7.84
CA GLN A 131 12.72 -5.69 7.62
C GLN A 131 13.34 -6.93 8.27
N ALA A 132 14.64 -7.17 8.08
CA ALA A 132 15.34 -8.29 8.69
C ALA A 132 15.35 -8.18 10.22
N GLN A 133 15.65 -7.00 10.76
CA GLN A 133 15.64 -6.74 12.19
C GLN A 133 14.25 -6.99 12.81
N TYR A 134 13.21 -6.44 12.20
CA TYR A 134 11.83 -6.62 12.67
C TYR A 134 11.38 -8.06 12.57
N SER A 135 11.77 -8.77 11.51
CA SER A 135 11.49 -10.21 11.38
C SER A 135 12.05 -10.97 12.58
N VAL A 136 13.30 -10.73 12.95
CA VAL A 136 13.92 -11.36 14.14
C VAL A 136 13.19 -10.97 15.44
N GLN A 137 12.89 -9.68 15.63
CA GLN A 137 12.19 -9.20 16.83
C GLN A 137 10.78 -9.77 16.95
N LEU A 138 10.06 -9.93 15.84
CA LEU A 138 8.73 -10.53 15.78
C LEU A 138 8.79 -12.04 16.08
N GLN A 139 9.78 -12.77 15.55
CA GLN A 139 9.97 -14.19 15.89
C GLN A 139 10.21 -14.38 17.39
N GLN A 140 10.96 -13.47 18.00
CA GLN A 140 11.28 -13.52 19.43
C GLN A 140 10.17 -12.97 20.33
N GLY A 141 9.12 -12.35 19.76
CA GLY A 141 8.04 -11.72 20.52
C GLY A 141 8.45 -10.44 21.27
N ASN A 142 9.58 -9.83 20.90
CA ASN A 142 10.16 -8.66 21.58
C ASN A 142 9.92 -7.34 20.83
N PHE A 143 9.14 -7.35 19.75
CA PHE A 143 8.87 -6.18 18.95
C PHE A 143 7.97 -5.18 19.72
N VAL A 144 8.34 -3.90 19.72
CA VAL A 144 7.62 -2.83 20.43
C VAL A 144 7.13 -1.77 19.43
N LEU A 145 5.81 -1.66 19.23
CA LEU A 145 5.21 -0.72 18.27
C LEU A 145 5.54 0.75 18.55
N ARG A 146 5.57 1.14 19.82
CA ARG A 146 5.87 2.52 20.23
C ARG A 146 7.27 3.00 19.81
N SER A 147 8.20 2.07 19.54
CA SER A 147 9.54 2.44 19.07
C SER A 147 9.52 3.10 17.69
N LEU A 148 8.58 2.68 16.84
CA LEU A 148 8.38 3.15 15.47
C LEU A 148 7.59 4.47 15.42
N TYR A 149 6.46 4.52 16.10
CA TYR A 149 5.47 5.61 15.98
C TYR A 149 5.74 6.78 16.92
N ARG A 150 6.96 7.34 16.85
CA ARG A 150 7.35 8.56 17.58
C ARG A 150 7.07 9.80 16.73
N LEU A 151 6.69 10.91 17.38
CA LEU A 151 6.31 12.16 16.69
C LEU A 151 7.42 12.70 15.76
N ASN A 152 8.68 12.54 16.16
CA ASN A 152 9.83 13.09 15.45
C ASN A 152 10.56 12.05 14.58
N ASN A 153 9.88 10.99 14.14
CA ASN A 153 10.49 9.97 13.30
C ASN A 153 10.27 10.31 11.80
N PRO A 154 11.28 10.84 11.08
CA PRO A 154 11.14 11.14 9.66
C PRO A 154 10.99 9.89 8.79
N ASP A 155 11.40 8.73 9.31
CA ASP A 155 11.41 7.45 8.60
C ASP A 155 10.18 6.59 8.88
N VAL A 156 9.17 7.11 9.59
CA VAL A 156 8.03 6.32 10.07
C VAL A 156 7.33 5.55 8.94
N MET A 157 7.18 6.15 7.76
CA MET A 157 6.56 5.49 6.61
C MET A 157 7.40 4.33 6.07
N ARG A 158 8.73 4.52 5.93
CA ARG A 158 9.66 3.47 5.45
C ARG A 158 9.83 2.34 6.47
N GLN A 159 9.88 2.70 7.75
CA GLN A 159 9.95 1.69 8.79
C GLN A 159 8.61 0.93 8.92
N GLN A 160 7.47 1.59 8.69
CA GLN A 160 6.19 0.89 8.60
C GLN A 160 6.16 -0.07 7.41
N SER A 161 6.62 0.32 6.22
CA SER A 161 6.66 -0.58 5.06
C SER A 161 7.56 -1.79 5.33
N ALA A 162 8.72 -1.59 5.98
CA ALA A 162 9.59 -2.67 6.43
C ALA A 162 8.89 -3.60 7.45
N LEU A 163 8.13 -3.05 8.40
CA LEU A 163 7.35 -3.84 9.35
C LEU A 163 6.28 -4.67 8.64
N LEU A 164 5.52 -4.07 7.73
CA LEU A 164 4.50 -4.76 6.94
C LEU A 164 5.08 -5.94 6.15
N ALA A 165 6.27 -5.78 5.58
CA ALA A 165 6.97 -6.85 4.88
C ALA A 165 7.47 -7.98 5.81
N ALA A 166 7.66 -7.69 7.11
CA ALA A 166 8.09 -8.66 8.12
C ALA A 166 6.92 -9.44 8.77
N LEU A 167 5.69 -8.90 8.74
CA LEU A 167 4.52 -9.51 9.38
C LEU A 167 4.20 -10.95 8.91
N PRO A 168 4.29 -11.32 7.61
CA PRO A 168 3.89 -12.66 7.15
C PRO A 168 4.69 -13.80 7.78
N GLY A 169 5.92 -13.54 8.24
CA GLY A 169 6.73 -14.54 8.92
C GLY A 169 6.39 -14.71 10.41
N ALA A 170 5.73 -13.74 11.04
CA ALA A 170 5.59 -13.70 12.49
C ALA A 170 4.61 -14.75 13.05
N PRO A 171 4.85 -15.30 14.26
CA PRO A 171 3.92 -16.22 14.91
C PRO A 171 2.57 -15.55 15.21
N LEU A 172 1.46 -16.28 14.99
CA LEU A 172 0.10 -15.76 15.22
C LEU A 172 -0.12 -15.18 16.64
N PRO A 173 0.37 -15.78 17.73
CA PRO A 173 0.22 -15.20 19.08
C PRO A 173 0.87 -13.82 19.21
N VAL A 174 2.01 -13.61 18.55
CA VAL A 174 2.71 -12.31 18.52
C VAL A 174 1.88 -11.29 17.76
N LEU A 175 1.36 -11.67 16.60
CA LEU A 175 0.47 -10.80 15.80
C LEU A 175 -0.79 -10.40 16.57
N GLN A 176 -1.40 -11.32 17.31
CA GLN A 176 -2.56 -11.03 18.17
C GLN A 176 -2.19 -10.06 19.31
N GLY A 177 -1.01 -10.25 19.93
CA GLY A 177 -0.47 -9.33 20.93
C GLY A 177 -0.34 -7.91 20.37
N LEU A 178 0.28 -7.77 19.20
CA LEU A 178 0.44 -6.49 18.50
C LEU A 178 -0.90 -5.86 18.11
N ALA A 179 -1.86 -6.66 17.65
CA ALA A 179 -3.20 -6.17 17.32
C ALA A 179 -3.93 -5.61 18.55
N ARG A 180 -3.82 -6.27 19.71
CA ARG A 180 -4.40 -5.80 20.97
C ARG A 180 -3.67 -4.58 21.52
N GLU A 181 -2.34 -4.54 21.41
CA GLU A 181 -1.54 -3.36 21.76
C GLU A 181 -2.01 -2.17 20.92
N LEU A 182 -2.05 -2.34 19.60
CA LEU A 182 -2.46 -1.30 18.66
C LEU A 182 -3.88 -0.79 18.96
N ALA A 183 -4.82 -1.70 19.24
CA ALA A 183 -6.20 -1.35 19.57
C ALA A 183 -6.34 -0.49 20.85
N ARG A 184 -5.47 -0.73 21.85
CA ARG A 184 -5.51 -0.03 23.14
C ARG A 184 -4.64 1.22 23.18
N SER A 185 -3.68 1.31 22.28
CA SER A 185 -2.68 2.37 22.25
C SER A 185 -3.17 3.58 21.44
N ALA A 186 -3.01 4.77 22.00
CA ALA A 186 -3.19 6.03 21.26
C ALA A 186 -1.94 6.34 20.43
N LEU A 187 -1.58 5.45 19.49
CA LEU A 187 -0.46 5.68 18.58
C LEU A 187 -0.91 6.48 17.36
N PHE A 188 -0.14 7.53 17.05
CA PHE A 188 -0.25 8.21 15.78
C PHE A 188 0.29 7.28 14.69
N LEU A 189 -0.59 6.89 13.76
CA LEU A 189 -0.19 6.12 12.58
C LEU A 189 -0.28 7.05 11.37
N PRO A 190 0.66 6.96 10.43
CA PRO A 190 0.61 7.73 9.19
C PRO A 190 -0.58 7.32 8.30
N ASP A 191 -0.95 6.03 8.33
CA ASP A 191 -2.10 5.47 7.63
C ASP A 191 -2.70 4.29 8.44
N ASN A 192 -3.77 3.66 7.93
CA ASN A 192 -4.35 2.48 8.57
C ASN A 192 -3.88 1.14 7.96
N GLN A 193 -2.81 1.10 7.16
CA GLN A 193 -2.33 -0.13 6.53
C GLN A 193 -1.86 -1.16 7.57
N LEU A 194 -1.17 -0.72 8.63
CA LEU A 194 -0.74 -1.62 9.71
C LEU A 194 -1.94 -2.29 10.39
N ALA A 195 -2.99 -1.52 10.71
CA ALA A 195 -4.19 -2.05 11.33
C ALA A 195 -4.87 -3.08 10.41
N TYR A 196 -5.01 -2.75 9.12
CA TYR A 196 -5.55 -3.68 8.13
C TYR A 196 -4.73 -4.98 8.02
N ALA A 197 -3.40 -4.88 7.94
CA ALA A 197 -2.53 -6.04 7.84
C ALA A 197 -2.67 -6.94 9.06
N LEU A 198 -2.62 -6.40 10.28
CA LEU A 198 -2.84 -7.16 11.51
C LEU A 198 -4.24 -7.80 11.56
N LEU A 199 -5.29 -7.08 11.15
CA LEU A 199 -6.65 -7.63 11.07
C LEU A 199 -6.75 -8.79 10.07
N SER A 200 -6.02 -8.72 8.96
CA SER A 200 -6.03 -9.75 7.91
C SER A 200 -5.46 -11.10 8.36
N HIS A 201 -4.70 -11.11 9.46
CA HIS A 201 -4.14 -12.31 10.10
C HIS A 201 -4.87 -12.70 11.38
N THR A 202 -5.32 -11.72 12.18
CA THR A 202 -5.78 -11.96 13.56
C THR A 202 -7.29 -11.89 13.73
N GLY A 203 -7.98 -11.04 12.96
CA GLY A 203 -9.40 -10.75 13.15
C GLY A 203 -9.75 -10.14 14.51
N GLU A 204 -8.82 -9.52 15.25
CA GLU A 204 -9.09 -9.04 16.61
C GLU A 204 -10.21 -7.97 16.66
N PRO A 205 -11.30 -8.20 17.42
CA PRO A 205 -12.51 -7.34 17.39
C PRO A 205 -12.27 -5.94 17.97
N GLU A 206 -11.38 -5.81 18.95
CA GLU A 206 -11.02 -4.51 19.53
C GLU A 206 -10.26 -3.64 18.52
N LEU A 207 -9.44 -4.26 17.66
CA LEU A 207 -8.71 -3.53 16.62
C LEU A 207 -9.67 -3.03 15.52
N PHE A 208 -10.70 -3.79 15.17
CA PHE A 208 -11.77 -3.32 14.30
C PHE A 208 -12.45 -2.06 14.87
N ARG A 209 -12.80 -2.09 16.16
CA ARG A 209 -13.39 -0.93 16.87
C ARG A 209 -12.48 0.28 16.87
N ALA A 210 -11.20 0.07 17.19
CA ALA A 210 -10.21 1.13 17.16
C ALA A 210 -10.06 1.72 15.75
N LEU A 211 -10.02 0.89 14.71
CA LEU A 211 -9.90 1.33 13.31
C LEU A 211 -11.06 2.25 12.89
N TRP A 212 -12.30 1.94 13.27
CA TRP A 212 -13.46 2.78 12.95
C TRP A 212 -13.42 4.16 13.62
N SER A 213 -12.72 4.31 14.73
CA SER A 213 -12.55 5.61 15.38
C SER A 213 -11.51 6.52 14.69
N ARG A 214 -10.76 5.99 13.71
CA ARG A 214 -9.69 6.70 13.01
C ARG A 214 -10.23 7.33 11.71
N PRO A 215 -9.51 8.32 11.14
CA PRO A 215 -9.82 8.83 9.81
C PRO A 215 -9.87 7.70 8.78
N VAL A 216 -10.93 7.68 7.97
CA VAL A 216 -11.19 6.61 6.99
C VAL A 216 -10.30 6.80 5.77
N ASP A 217 -9.57 5.74 5.43
CA ASP A 217 -8.73 5.60 4.24
C ASP A 217 -9.10 4.34 3.44
N SER A 218 -8.35 4.05 2.38
CA SER A 218 -8.56 2.86 1.55
C SER A 218 -8.44 1.55 2.36
N ALA A 219 -7.50 1.48 3.31
CA ALA A 219 -7.31 0.32 4.19
C ALA A 219 -8.52 0.10 5.11
N SER A 220 -9.13 1.17 5.62
CA SER A 220 -10.34 1.11 6.43
C SER A 220 -11.54 0.54 5.66
N LEU A 221 -11.70 0.94 4.40
CA LEU A 221 -12.75 0.41 3.52
C LEU A 221 -12.56 -1.08 3.24
N GLN A 222 -11.32 -1.51 2.98
CA GLN A 222 -10.99 -2.92 2.76
C GLN A 222 -11.18 -3.76 4.03
N ALA A 223 -10.92 -3.20 5.21
CA ALA A 223 -11.09 -3.89 6.48
C ALA A 223 -12.53 -4.34 6.73
N VAL A 224 -13.55 -3.63 6.20
CA VAL A 224 -14.96 -3.99 6.40
C VAL A 224 -15.25 -5.42 5.93
N SER A 225 -14.68 -5.83 4.80
CA SER A 225 -14.87 -7.20 4.29
C SER A 225 -14.12 -8.27 5.09
N LEU A 226 -13.14 -7.91 5.91
CA LEU A 226 -12.44 -8.86 6.77
C LEU A 226 -13.31 -9.31 7.95
N VAL A 227 -14.32 -8.53 8.34
CA VAL A 227 -15.19 -8.87 9.49
C VAL A 227 -15.86 -10.23 9.28
N THR A 228 -16.40 -10.48 8.09
CA THR A 228 -17.11 -11.73 7.77
C THR A 228 -16.18 -12.93 7.55
N ARG A 229 -14.89 -12.67 7.32
CA ARG A 229 -13.87 -13.72 7.23
C ARG A 229 -13.56 -14.33 8.60
N PHE A 230 -13.55 -13.52 9.65
CA PHE A 230 -13.13 -13.93 10.99
C PHE A 230 -14.27 -14.09 11.99
N HIS A 231 -15.37 -13.36 11.82
CA HIS A 231 -16.51 -13.36 12.73
C HIS A 231 -17.78 -13.78 12.01
N GLN A 232 -18.67 -14.43 12.74
CA GLN A 232 -20.00 -14.82 12.27
C GLN A 232 -21.05 -14.51 13.34
N GLY A 233 -22.31 -14.43 12.92
CA GLY A 233 -23.44 -14.20 13.84
C GLY A 233 -23.39 -12.82 14.51
N SER A 234 -23.68 -12.78 15.81
CA SER A 234 -23.89 -11.53 16.55
C SER A 234 -22.66 -10.62 16.62
N THR A 235 -21.45 -11.19 16.74
CA THR A 235 -20.20 -10.40 16.80
C THR A 235 -19.94 -9.69 15.48
N ALA A 236 -20.05 -10.39 14.35
CA ALA A 236 -19.94 -9.79 13.03
C ALA A 236 -20.99 -8.69 12.81
N GLY A 237 -22.23 -8.94 13.25
CA GLY A 237 -23.30 -7.95 13.22
C GLY A 237 -22.96 -6.70 14.01
N ASP A 238 -22.55 -6.83 15.28
CA ASP A 238 -22.21 -5.69 16.14
C ASP A 238 -21.04 -4.88 15.58
N LEU A 239 -20.02 -5.54 15.01
CA LEU A 239 -18.88 -4.91 14.36
C LEU A 239 -19.29 -4.13 13.09
N LEU A 240 -20.07 -4.73 12.20
CA LEU A 240 -20.55 -4.08 10.98
C LEU A 240 -21.54 -2.95 11.27
N LEU A 241 -22.37 -3.08 12.32
CA LEU A 241 -23.25 -2.02 12.78
C LEU A 241 -22.47 -0.81 13.31
N ALA A 242 -21.33 -1.04 13.98
CA ALA A 242 -20.46 0.04 14.41
C ALA A 242 -19.84 0.76 13.20
N ALA A 243 -19.35 0.02 12.21
CA ALA A 243 -18.84 0.59 10.95
C ALA A 243 -19.93 1.36 10.18
N ALA A 244 -21.16 0.86 10.17
CA ALA A 244 -22.30 1.47 9.49
C ALA A 244 -22.63 2.89 9.94
N ARG A 245 -22.36 3.21 11.21
CA ARG A 245 -22.60 4.55 11.78
C ARG A 245 -21.66 5.61 11.21
N ILE A 246 -20.56 5.20 10.60
CA ILE A 246 -19.58 6.11 10.00
C ILE A 246 -19.99 6.35 8.55
N PRO A 247 -20.27 7.62 8.16
CA PRO A 247 -20.80 7.92 6.83
C PRO A 247 -19.96 7.35 5.68
N ALA A 248 -18.63 7.39 5.81
CA ALA A 248 -17.70 6.91 4.79
C ALA A 248 -17.62 5.37 4.68
N LEU A 249 -17.92 4.63 5.76
CA LEU A 249 -17.92 3.15 5.76
C LEU A 249 -19.31 2.56 5.56
N ASN A 250 -20.36 3.38 5.70
CA ASN A 250 -21.75 2.96 5.77
C ASN A 250 -22.17 2.05 4.62
N SER A 251 -21.86 2.45 3.39
CA SER A 251 -22.33 1.73 2.20
C SER A 251 -21.71 0.34 2.13
N ARG A 252 -20.39 0.23 2.26
CA ARG A 252 -19.67 -1.04 2.32
C ARG A 252 -20.09 -1.91 3.51
N ALA A 253 -20.34 -1.31 4.67
CA ALA A 253 -20.77 -2.00 5.88
C ALA A 253 -22.19 -2.57 5.72
N MET A 254 -23.13 -1.81 5.15
CA MET A 254 -24.49 -2.27 4.87
C MET A 254 -24.50 -3.46 3.91
N LEU A 255 -23.73 -3.38 2.82
CA LEU A 255 -23.59 -4.47 1.85
C LEU A 255 -23.06 -5.74 2.50
N THR A 256 -22.02 -5.59 3.31
CA THR A 256 -21.38 -6.72 4.01
C THR A 256 -22.32 -7.33 5.05
N LEU A 257 -23.06 -6.49 5.77
CA LEU A 257 -24.03 -6.91 6.78
C LEU A 257 -25.21 -7.66 6.17
N GLY A 258 -25.66 -7.23 4.98
CA GLY A 258 -26.68 -7.92 4.20
C GLY A 258 -26.27 -9.30 3.66
N GLY A 259 -24.97 -9.56 3.58
CA GLY A 259 -24.42 -10.87 3.21
C GLY A 259 -24.34 -11.88 4.35
N LEU A 260 -24.57 -11.48 5.61
CA LEU A 260 -24.45 -12.36 6.77
C LEU A 260 -25.57 -13.39 6.84
N GLN A 261 -25.20 -14.66 7.06
CA GLN A 261 -26.14 -15.76 7.36
C GLN A 261 -25.69 -16.51 8.62
N PRO A 262 -26.55 -16.65 9.65
CA PRO A 262 -27.85 -16.01 9.83
C PRO A 262 -27.73 -14.50 10.15
N LEU A 263 -28.71 -13.72 9.71
CA LEU A 263 -28.77 -12.27 9.88
C LEU A 263 -29.12 -11.93 11.36
N PRO A 264 -28.21 -11.31 12.14
CA PRO A 264 -28.42 -11.10 13.58
C PRO A 264 -29.61 -10.19 13.86
N VAL A 265 -30.36 -10.44 14.95
CA VAL A 265 -31.60 -9.70 15.29
C VAL A 265 -31.37 -8.19 15.33
N LYS A 266 -30.34 -7.73 16.04
CA LYS A 266 -29.99 -6.30 16.12
C LYS A 266 -29.68 -5.68 14.74
N ALA A 267 -29.06 -6.46 13.85
CA ALA A 267 -28.69 -6.04 12.52
C ALA A 267 -29.93 -5.91 11.63
N ARG A 268 -30.89 -6.82 11.79
CA ARG A 268 -32.22 -6.77 11.16
C ARG A 268 -33.00 -5.53 11.58
N ASP A 269 -33.09 -5.27 12.88
CA ASP A 269 -33.83 -4.12 13.42
C ASP A 269 -33.21 -2.79 12.99
N TYR A 270 -31.88 -2.75 12.86
CA TYR A 270 -31.18 -1.57 12.34
C TYR A 270 -31.45 -1.37 10.84
N LEU A 271 -31.32 -2.42 10.03
CA LEU A 271 -31.63 -2.38 8.61
C LEU A 271 -33.08 -1.97 8.34
N GLN A 272 -34.04 -2.51 9.11
CA GLN A 272 -35.45 -2.13 8.98
C GLN A 272 -35.67 -0.65 9.26
N ARG A 273 -34.99 -0.07 10.27
CA ARG A 273 -35.07 1.36 10.58
C ARG A 273 -34.40 2.26 9.54
N GLU A 274 -33.22 1.87 9.07
CA GLU A 274 -32.45 2.65 8.07
C GLU A 274 -33.09 2.57 6.68
N LEU A 275 -33.50 1.39 6.24
CA LEU A 275 -34.17 1.14 4.96
C LEU A 275 -35.67 1.52 4.99
N GLY A 276 -36.22 1.81 6.18
CA GLY A 276 -37.63 2.15 6.36
C GLY A 276 -38.55 1.02 5.91
N ILE A 277 -38.20 -0.23 6.22
CA ILE A 277 -39.02 -1.41 5.92
C ILE A 277 -40.09 -1.53 7.02
N GLY A 278 -41.23 -0.88 6.80
CA GLY A 278 -42.45 -1.11 7.57
C GLY A 278 -43.29 -2.26 6.97
N PRO A 279 -44.47 -2.58 7.56
CA PRO A 279 -45.40 -3.58 7.03
C PRO A 279 -45.95 -3.28 5.61
N GLN A 280 -45.57 -2.17 5.00
CA GLN A 280 -45.99 -1.72 3.65
C GLN A 280 -44.84 -1.54 2.65
N GLY A 281 -43.65 -2.09 2.90
CA GLY A 281 -42.53 -2.07 1.93
C GLY A 281 -41.47 -0.99 2.17
N VAL A 282 -40.42 -1.01 1.34
CA VAL A 282 -39.18 -0.22 1.46
C VAL A 282 -39.41 1.26 1.10
N SER A 283 -39.00 2.19 1.97
CA SER A 283 -38.92 3.61 1.63
C SER A 283 -37.75 3.89 0.67
N LEU A 284 -37.99 3.74 -0.63
CA LEU A 284 -37.06 4.02 -1.75
C LEU A 284 -36.41 5.42 -1.67
N SER A 285 -37.06 6.40 -1.06
CA SER A 285 -36.59 7.79 -0.99
C SER A 285 -35.26 7.98 -0.24
N ARG A 286 -34.91 7.09 0.70
CA ARG A 286 -33.62 7.16 1.44
C ARG A 286 -32.48 6.44 0.72
N LEU A 287 -32.82 5.43 -0.09
CA LEU A 287 -31.89 4.67 -0.93
C LEU A 287 -31.45 5.43 -2.19
N LEU A 288 -32.25 6.41 -2.61
CA LEU A 288 -32.05 7.23 -3.82
C LEU A 288 -31.22 8.50 -3.60
N LYS A 289 -30.67 8.75 -2.41
CA LYS A 289 -29.57 9.72 -2.31
C LYS A 289 -28.45 9.24 -3.25
N PRO A 290 -27.78 10.12 -4.01
CA PRO A 290 -26.79 9.73 -5.01
C PRO A 290 -25.59 9.10 -4.30
N ARG A 291 -25.69 7.80 -4.06
CA ARG A 291 -24.64 6.89 -3.64
C ARG A 291 -24.47 5.96 -4.82
N GLU A 292 -23.24 5.83 -5.31
CA GLU A 292 -22.89 4.97 -6.45
C GLU A 292 -23.29 3.49 -6.23
N GLU A 293 -23.63 3.11 -4.99
CA GLU A 293 -23.98 1.75 -4.58
C GLU A 293 -25.50 1.52 -4.35
N SER A 294 -26.37 2.44 -4.80
CA SER A 294 -27.83 2.40 -4.58
C SER A 294 -28.51 1.10 -5.06
N LEU A 295 -28.08 0.54 -6.20
CA LEU A 295 -28.63 -0.71 -6.75
C LEU A 295 -28.44 -1.92 -5.83
N GLN A 296 -27.27 -2.04 -5.19
CA GLN A 296 -26.97 -3.18 -4.33
C GLN A 296 -27.72 -3.09 -3.01
N LEU A 297 -27.96 -1.88 -2.50
CA LEU A 297 -28.82 -1.66 -1.32
C LEU A 297 -30.30 -1.93 -1.62
N ILE A 298 -30.77 -1.65 -2.85
CA ILE A 298 -32.11 -2.01 -3.31
C ILE A 298 -32.27 -3.54 -3.35
N LEU A 299 -31.30 -4.27 -3.92
CA LEU A 299 -31.32 -5.73 -3.96
C LEU A 299 -31.28 -6.36 -2.55
N LEU A 300 -30.55 -5.75 -1.63
CA LEU A 300 -30.54 -6.18 -0.23
C LEU A 300 -31.92 -5.97 0.42
N ALA A 301 -32.54 -4.81 0.20
CA ALA A 301 -33.85 -4.50 0.74
C ALA A 301 -34.93 -5.46 0.23
N ASP A 302 -34.87 -5.79 -1.07
CA ASP A 302 -35.76 -6.78 -1.70
C ASP A 302 -35.57 -8.17 -1.09
N ARG A 303 -34.33 -8.62 -0.90
CA ARG A 303 -34.03 -9.90 -0.24
C ARG A 303 -34.56 -9.97 1.20
N LEU A 304 -34.42 -8.89 1.98
CA LEU A 304 -34.90 -8.84 3.36
C LEU A 304 -36.43 -8.88 3.46
N LEU A 305 -37.15 -8.38 2.44
CA LEU A 305 -38.60 -8.56 2.32
C LEU A 305 -38.96 -10.03 2.05
N HIS A 306 -38.23 -10.69 1.16
CA HIS A 306 -38.45 -12.09 0.81
C HIS A 306 -38.21 -13.04 2.01
N ASP A 307 -37.18 -12.82 2.82
CA ASP A 307 -36.91 -13.64 4.02
C ASP A 307 -37.99 -13.47 5.12
N GLN A 308 -38.73 -12.35 5.14
CA GLN A 308 -39.86 -12.15 6.07
C GLN A 308 -41.14 -12.84 5.60
N MET A 309 -41.33 -12.98 4.29
CA MET A 309 -42.43 -13.75 3.72
C MET A 309 -42.00 -15.22 3.65
N GLY A 310 -42.25 -15.99 4.71
CA GLY A 310 -42.06 -17.45 4.69
C GLY A 310 -42.74 -18.10 3.46
N PRO A 311 -42.38 -19.35 3.09
CA PRO A 311 -42.70 -19.97 1.80
C PRO A 311 -44.20 -20.05 1.43
N ALA A 312 -45.10 -19.69 2.34
CA ALA A 312 -46.55 -19.68 2.18
C ALA A 312 -47.14 -18.37 1.61
N LYS A 313 -46.35 -17.33 1.34
CA LYS A 313 -46.84 -16.09 0.70
C LYS A 313 -45.98 -15.70 -0.50
N ARG A 314 -46.08 -16.48 -1.57
CA ARG A 314 -45.68 -16.05 -2.91
C ARG A 314 -46.80 -15.18 -3.47
N PRO A 315 -46.60 -13.90 -3.80
CA PRO A 315 -47.40 -13.27 -4.83
C PRO A 315 -46.91 -13.82 -6.16
N GLU A 316 -47.81 -14.41 -6.95
CA GLU A 316 -47.51 -14.77 -8.33
C GLU A 316 -47.04 -13.52 -9.08
N LEU A 317 -45.83 -13.61 -9.65
CA LEU A 317 -45.35 -12.67 -10.64
C LEU A 317 -46.27 -12.78 -11.86
N GLY A 318 -47.22 -11.85 -11.96
CA GLY A 318 -47.97 -11.61 -13.19
C GLY A 318 -47.01 -11.24 -14.31
N ARG A 319 -46.90 -12.12 -15.31
CA ARG A 319 -46.65 -11.73 -16.70
C ARG A 319 -47.95 -11.11 -17.26
N PRO A 320 -47.92 -10.24 -18.28
CA PRO A 320 -46.84 -9.97 -19.23
C PRO A 320 -46.17 -8.60 -19.12
#